data_AF-A0A166HQI0-F1
#
_entry.id   AF-A0A166HQI0-F1
#
_cell.length_a   1.000
_cell.length_b   1.000
_cell.length_c   1.000
_cell.angle_alpha   90.00
_cell.angle_beta   90.00
_cell.angle_gamma   90.00
#
_symmetry.space_group_name_H-M   'P 1'
#
loop_
_entity.id
_entity.type
_entity.pdbx_description
1 polymer ?
#
loop_
_entity_poly.entity_id
_entity_poly.type
_entity_poly.pdbx_seq_one_letter_code
_entity_poly.pdbx_strand_id
1 'polypeptide(L)' 'PIEMLEHIIDELDGYEDLLSLALTCARLRNVIIPAHISYRRVVVSIYFQPFFDLLMSRPDLAGRVREL' A
#
# COMPACT_ATOMS: atom_id res chain seq x y z
N PRO A 1 16.06 -5.34 8.87
CA PRO A 1 15.01 -6.40 8.82
C PRO A 1 13.87 -5.94 7.90
N ILE A 2 13.04 -6.84 7.36
CA ILE A 2 11.96 -6.44 6.43
C ILE A 2 10.87 -5.65 7.15
N GLU A 3 10.62 -5.99 8.41
CA GLU A 3 9.66 -5.36 9.32
C GLU A 3 9.98 -3.88 9.56
N MET A 4 11.28 -3.54 9.66
CA MET A 4 11.70 -2.15 9.75
C MET A 4 11.48 -1.38 8.45
N LEU A 5 11.62 -2.04 7.29
CA LEU A 5 11.35 -1.39 6.01
C LEU A 5 9.85 -1.15 5.85
N GLU A 6 9.00 -2.11 6.24
CA GLU A 6 7.56 -1.93 6.25
C GLU A 6 7.14 -0.75 7.13
N HIS A 7 7.73 -0.63 8.33
CA HIS A 7 7.44 0.51 9.21
C HIS A 7 7.81 1.85 8.56
N ILE A 8 8.97 1.96 7.92
CA ILE A 8 9.39 3.18 7.20
C ILE A 8 8.43 3.49 6.04
N ILE A 9 8.03 2.48 5.27
CA ILE A 9 7.12 2.63 4.13
C ILE A 9 5.71 3.04 4.61
N ASP A 10 5.29 2.56 5.78
CA ASP A 10 3.99 2.90 6.36
C ASP A 10 3.90 4.36 6.79
N GLU A 11 5.01 5.03 7.12
CA GLU A 11 5.04 6.47 7.41
C GLU A 11 4.97 7.36 6.15
N LEU A 12 5.10 6.79 4.94
CA LEU A 12 5.09 7.55 3.68
C LEU A 12 3.70 7.56 3.05
N ASP A 13 2.94 8.63 3.24
CA ASP A 13 1.60 8.79 2.67
C ASP A 13 1.59 9.18 1.19
N GLY A 14 2.61 9.91 0.74
CA GLY A 14 2.69 10.43 -0.61
C GLY A 14 2.99 9.36 -1.66
N TYR A 15 2.21 9.34 -2.76
CA TYR A 15 2.49 8.51 -3.92
C TYR A 15 3.89 8.79 -4.50
N GLU A 16 4.28 10.06 -4.61
CA GLU A 16 5.56 10.48 -5.19
C GLU A 16 6.75 10.01 -4.35
N ASP A 17 6.62 10.07 -3.02
CA ASP A 17 7.65 9.60 -2.08
C ASP A 17 7.81 8.08 -2.13
N LEU A 18 6.70 7.34 -2.13
CA LEU A 18 6.70 5.89 -2.27
C LEU A 18 7.29 5.45 -3.61
N LEU A 19 6.94 6.12 -4.70
CA LEU A 19 7.49 5.83 -6.02
C LEU A 19 9.00 6.13 -6.06
N SER A 20 9.42 7.27 -5.53
CA SER A 20 10.84 7.64 -5.44
C SER A 20 11.62 6.59 -4.65
N LEU A 21 11.08 6.14 -3.52
CA LEU A 21 11.69 5.08 -2.70
C LEU A 21 11.74 3.73 -3.45
N ALA A 22 10.68 3.36 -4.15
CA ALA A 22 10.62 2.13 -4.95
C ALA A 22 11.66 2.10 -6.08
N LEU A 23 11.99 3.25 -6.65
CA LEU A 23 12.94 3.37 -7.77
C LEU A 23 14.41 3.30 -7.34
N THR A 24 14.71 3.34 -6.04
CA THR A 24 16.10 3.30 -5.56
C THR A 24 16.77 1.93 -5.77
N CYS A 25 16.07 0.82 -5.56
CA CYS A 25 16.60 -0.53 -5.79
C CYS A 25 15.50 -1.59 -5.99
N ALA A 26 15.89 -2.72 -6.57
CA ALA A 26 14.98 -3.83 -6.86
C ALA A 26 14.29 -4.39 -5.59
N ARG A 27 14.98 -4.40 -4.44
CA ARG A 27 14.40 -4.89 -3.18
C ARG A 27 13.27 -3.98 -2.71
N LEU A 28 13.45 -2.66 -2.75
CA LEU A 28 12.41 -1.70 -2.35
C LEU A 28 11.26 -1.69 -3.34
N ARG A 29 11.55 -1.77 -4.64
CA ARG A 29 10.53 -1.98 -5.68
C ARG A 29 9.61 -3.15 -5.37
N ASN A 30 10.17 -4.31 -5.02
CA ASN A 30 9.39 -5.53 -4.77
C ASN A 30 8.51 -5.48 -3.52
N VAL A 31 8.88 -4.64 -2.55
CA VAL A 31 8.08 -4.43 -1.34
C VAL A 31 6.98 -3.39 -1.61
N ILE A 32 7.31 -2.28 -2.26
CA ILE A 32 6.41 -1.14 -2.43
C ILE A 32 5.40 -1.36 -3.57
N ILE A 33 5.81 -2.02 -4.66
CA ILE A 33 4.99 -2.21 -5.86
C ILE A 33 4.69 -3.71 -6.05
N PRO A 34 3.41 -4.12 -6.14
CA PRO A 34 2.20 -3.28 -6.18
C PRO A 34 1.57 -2.98 -4.81
N ALA A 35 2.12 -3.54 -3.73
CA ALA A 35 1.40 -3.72 -2.46
C ALA A 35 1.07 -2.42 -1.70
N HIS A 36 1.91 -1.38 -1.78
CA HIS A 36 1.67 -0.12 -1.07
C HIS A 36 1.09 0.94 -2.00
N ILE A 37 1.65 1.11 -3.20
CA ILE A 37 1.18 2.15 -4.14
C ILE A 37 -0.28 1.95 -4.55
N SER A 38 -0.68 0.72 -4.88
CA SER A 38 -2.04 0.46 -5.38
C SER A 38 -3.11 0.57 -4.30
N TYR A 39 -2.73 0.53 -3.03
CA TYR A 39 -3.67 0.55 -1.90
C TYR A 39 -3.65 1.86 -1.13
N ARG A 40 -2.65 2.74 -1.32
CA ARG A 40 -2.56 4.01 -0.59
C ARG A 40 -3.79 4.90 -0.82
N ARG A 41 -4.22 4.99 -2.08
CA ARG A 41 -5.42 5.69 -2.50
C ARG A 41 -6.24 4.76 -3.40
N VAL A 42 -7.39 4.33 -2.90
CA VAL A 42 -8.29 3.46 -3.64
C VAL A 42 -9.54 4.23 -4.00
N VAL A 43 -9.80 4.40 -5.30
CA VAL A 43 -11.06 4.97 -5.78
C VAL A 43 -11.97 3.82 -6.16
N VAL A 44 -12.99 3.57 -5.34
CA VAL A 44 -13.94 2.49 -5.54
C VAL A 44 -15.35 2.94 -5.20
N SER A 45 -16.35 2.35 -5.86
CA SER A 45 -17.75 2.59 -5.51
C SER A 45 -18.03 2.05 -4.11
N ILE A 46 -18.71 2.83 -3.27
CA ILE A 46 -19.17 2.39 -1.94
C ILE A 46 -20.07 1.14 -2.00
N TYR A 47 -20.66 0.85 -3.16
CA TYR A 47 -21.51 -0.32 -3.37
C TYR A 47 -20.73 -1.55 -3.85
N PHE A 48 -19.43 -1.42 -4.12
CA PHE A 48 -18.61 -2.53 -4.58
C PHE A 48 -18.15 -3.40 -3.40
N GLN A 49 -19.08 -4.22 -2.90
CA GLN A 49 -18.85 -5.16 -1.79
C GLN A 49 -17.61 -6.04 -1.92
N PRO A 50 -17.26 -6.58 -3.12
CA PRO A 50 -16.08 -7.45 -3.23
C PRO A 50 -14.77 -6.80 -2.77
N PHE A 51 -14.63 -5.48 -2.85
CA PHE A 51 -13.46 -4.78 -2.32
C PHE A 51 -13.44 -4.76 -0.78
N PHE A 52 -14.57 -4.47 -0.15
CA PHE A 52 -14.67 -4.46 1.30
C PHE A 52 -14.51 -5.87 1.88
N ASP A 53 -15.08 -6.89 1.22
CA ASP A 53 -14.86 -8.30 1.56
C ASP A 53 -13.36 -8.67 1.48
N LEU A 54 -12.67 -8.20 0.44
CA LEU A 54 -11.22 -8.38 0.30
C LEU A 54 -10.48 -7.73 1.48
N LEU A 55 -10.78 -6.48 1.81
CA LEU A 55 -10.13 -5.78 2.93
C LEU A 55 -10.39 -6.46 4.28
N MET A 56 -11.61 -6.96 4.51
CA MET A 56 -11.95 -7.71 5.72
C MET A 56 -11.18 -9.04 5.80
N SER A 57 -10.98 -9.72 4.66
CA SER A 57 -10.22 -10.97 4.62
C SER A 57 -8.70 -10.78 4.72
N ARG A 58 -8.20 -9.59 4.37
CA ARG A 58 -6.77 -9.27 4.23
C ARG A 58 -6.42 -8.01 5.03
N PRO A 59 -6.26 -8.12 6.37
CA PRO A 59 -5.94 -6.97 7.22
C PRO A 59 -4.60 -6.32 6.85
N ASP A 60 -3.68 -7.08 6.25
CA ASP A 60 -2.41 -6.57 5.73
C ASP A 60 -2.60 -5.55 4.59
N LEU A 61 -3.64 -5.72 3.77
CA LEU A 61 -3.99 -4.75 2.72
C LEU A 61 -4.80 -3.58 3.29
N ALA A 62 -5.72 -3.88 4.22
CA ALA A 62 -6.55 -2.85 4.85
C ALA A 62 -5.69 -1.79 5.56
N GLY A 63 -4.62 -2.21 6.26
CA GLY A 63 -3.70 -1.29 6.93
C GLY A 63 -2.93 -0.34 5.98
N ARG A 64 -2.89 -0.65 4.67
CA ARG A 64 -2.19 0.16 3.67
C ARG A 64 -3.08 1.21 3.02
N VAL A 65 -4.39 1.20 3.28
CA VAL A 65 -5.34 2.20 2.75
C VAL A 65 -5.28 3.47 3.59
N ARG A 66 -4.98 4.60 2.94
CA ARG A 66 -4.97 5.93 3.56
C ARG A 66 -6.12 6.80 3.11
N GLU A 67 -6.53 6.65 1.85
CA GLU A 67 -7.62 7.41 1.23
C GLU A 67 -8.56 6.47 0.46
N LEU A 68 -9.87 6.67 0.65
CA LEU A 68 -10.97 5.85 0.13
C LEU A 68 -12.04 6.75 -0.51
#